data_AF-A0AAC9PS05-F1
#
_entry.id   AF-A0AAC9PS05-F1
#
_cell.length_a   1.000
_cell.length_b   1.000
_cell.length_c   1.000
_cell.angle_alpha   90.00
_cell.angle_beta   90.00
_cell.angle_gamma   90.00
#
_symmetry.space_group_name_H-M   'P 1'
#
loop_
_entity.id
_entity.type
_entity.pdbx_description
1 polymer ?
#
loop_
_entity_poly.entity_id
_entity_poly.type
_entity_poly.pdbx_seq_one_letter_code
_entity_poly.pdbx_strand_id
1 'polypeptide(L)'
;MIIDLPSTTTSQVNKKLVELRETGGAVALGRVLTLAIITDDGTQAEEAITAANEASREHPCRVVLIAKGARRAAARLDAQIRIGGDAGASEVIMLRLYGPLADEGASCLVPLLLPDAPVVAWWPYETPKVPAEDPIGRLAHRRITDAKSERNPVKALEHRAAVYADGDTDLAWTRLTSWRALLATALDLPPHEMVESAIVTGRADSPSTTLLAAWLASALGVPVTRVRSQDGQGIVSVVLQRRSGQIKLERPDGQFATLTQPGQPDRRVTLHRRPMRDCLIEELRRLDPDEIYSQTLQALPKVEGHATGTASGRRNTGGRTRTAAVKSTKSATAGKPVGKTTTKAGGTRTTTSSSSASSSTASTSGVARTGRRIAEPKPSRRGSTSAARSRSRAAKNGEDTAGEQA
;
A
#
# COMPACT_ATOMS: atom_id res chain seq x y z
N MET A 1 5.46 -23.99 2.32
CA MET A 1 6.26 -24.84 1.42
C MET A 1 6.54 -24.04 0.16
N ILE A 2 7.79 -24.03 -0.29
CA ILE A 2 8.24 -23.34 -1.51
C ILE A 2 8.83 -24.38 -2.46
N ILE A 3 8.45 -24.31 -3.73
CA ILE A 3 8.92 -25.20 -4.80
C ILE A 3 9.47 -24.35 -5.93
N ASP A 4 10.76 -24.48 -6.21
CA ASP A 4 11.43 -23.82 -7.31
C ASP A 4 11.40 -24.68 -8.58
N LEU A 5 11.09 -24.06 -9.70
CA LEU A 5 11.02 -24.64 -11.03
C LEU A 5 11.90 -23.79 -11.98
N PRO A 6 13.24 -23.94 -11.91
CA PRO A 6 14.14 -23.21 -12.80
C PRO A 6 14.01 -23.70 -14.24
N SER A 7 14.16 -22.81 -15.21
CA SER A 7 14.14 -23.10 -16.66
C SER A 7 12.94 -23.96 -17.06
N THR A 8 11.75 -23.51 -16.70
CA THR A 8 10.49 -24.23 -16.83
C THR A 8 9.59 -23.67 -17.94
N THR A 9 8.40 -24.26 -18.08
CA THR A 9 7.33 -23.81 -18.96
C THR A 9 6.04 -23.65 -18.16
N THR A 10 5.09 -22.83 -18.65
CA THR A 10 3.79 -22.68 -17.98
C THR A 10 2.99 -23.98 -17.89
N SER A 11 3.15 -24.88 -18.86
CA SER A 11 2.56 -26.23 -18.81
C SER A 11 3.12 -27.06 -17.65
N GLN A 12 4.45 -27.04 -17.44
CA GLN A 12 5.08 -27.70 -16.29
C GLN A 12 4.66 -27.08 -14.95
N VAL A 13 4.53 -25.75 -14.88
CA VAL A 13 4.00 -25.07 -13.68
C VAL A 13 2.58 -25.52 -13.39
N ASN A 14 1.70 -25.54 -14.40
CA ASN A 14 0.31 -25.96 -14.24
C ASN A 14 0.22 -27.44 -13.82
N LYS A 15 1.01 -28.32 -14.45
CA LYS A 15 1.10 -29.73 -14.05
C LYS A 15 1.51 -29.86 -12.58
N LYS A 16 2.51 -29.09 -12.14
CA LYS A 16 2.95 -29.09 -10.74
C LYS A 16 1.85 -28.62 -9.78
N LEU A 17 1.07 -27.60 -10.16
CA LEU A 17 -0.08 -27.15 -9.36
C LEU A 17 -1.14 -28.25 -9.18
N VAL A 18 -1.42 -29.01 -10.24
CA VAL A 18 -2.35 -30.17 -10.18
C VAL A 18 -1.80 -31.25 -9.23
N GLU A 19 -0.54 -31.66 -9.41
CA GLU A 19 0.11 -32.65 -8.54
C GLU A 19 0.07 -32.24 -7.05
N LEU A 20 0.31 -30.96 -6.77
CA LEU A 20 0.30 -30.43 -5.40
C LEU A 20 -1.10 -30.42 -4.78
N ARG A 21 -2.14 -30.21 -5.59
CA ARG A 21 -3.53 -30.29 -5.15
C ARG A 21 -3.94 -31.72 -4.84
N GLU A 22 -3.51 -32.68 -5.65
CA GLU A 22 -3.78 -34.10 -5.42
C GLU A 22 -3.05 -34.61 -4.17
N THR A 23 -1.78 -34.23 -4.01
CA THR A 23 -0.94 -34.70 -2.90
C THR A 23 -1.29 -34.02 -1.57
N GLY A 24 -1.69 -32.75 -1.60
CA GLY A 24 -2.04 -31.96 -0.41
C GLY A 24 -3.41 -32.28 0.20
N GLY A 25 -4.15 -33.23 -0.39
CA GLY A 25 -5.57 -33.43 -0.14
C GLY A 25 -6.39 -32.33 -0.82
N ALA A 26 -7.61 -32.67 -1.26
CA ALA A 26 -8.52 -31.74 -1.92
C ALA A 26 -9.00 -30.62 -0.97
N VAL A 27 -8.11 -29.71 -0.62
CA VAL A 27 -8.47 -28.42 -0.04
C VAL A 27 -9.03 -27.63 -1.20
N ALA A 28 -10.36 -27.68 -1.35
CA ALA A 28 -11.07 -26.72 -2.17
C ALA A 28 -10.85 -25.34 -1.54
N LEU A 29 -9.75 -24.68 -1.92
CA LEU A 29 -9.59 -23.27 -1.68
C LEU A 29 -10.70 -22.61 -2.49
N GLY A 30 -11.79 -22.23 -1.81
CA GLY A 30 -12.84 -21.41 -2.40
C GLY A 30 -12.21 -20.09 -2.81
N ARG A 31 -11.80 -19.98 -4.07
CA ARG A 31 -11.13 -18.80 -4.61
C ARG A 31 -12.16 -17.93 -5.26
N VAL A 32 -12.10 -16.64 -4.96
CA VAL A 32 -13.05 -15.65 -5.48
C VAL A 32 -12.46 -14.82 -6.61
N LEU A 33 -11.13 -14.85 -6.82
CA LEU A 33 -10.45 -14.14 -7.92
C LEU A 33 -9.05 -14.69 -8.22
N THR A 34 -8.50 -14.27 -9.35
CA THR A 34 -7.06 -14.34 -9.66
C THR A 34 -6.45 -12.94 -9.55
N LEU A 35 -5.47 -12.74 -8.67
CA LEU A 35 -4.72 -11.49 -8.54
C LEU A 35 -3.40 -11.61 -9.31
N ALA A 36 -3.33 -10.97 -10.47
CA ALA A 36 -2.12 -10.85 -11.29
C ALA A 36 -1.31 -9.63 -10.83
N ILE A 37 -0.10 -9.84 -10.32
CA ILE A 37 0.81 -8.79 -9.85
C ILE A 37 1.92 -8.62 -10.87
N ILE A 38 2.16 -7.41 -11.33
CA ILE A 38 3.17 -7.14 -12.38
C ILE A 38 4.19 -6.15 -11.83
N THR A 39 5.45 -6.56 -11.81
CA THR A 39 6.58 -5.78 -11.27
C THR A 39 7.89 -6.22 -11.91
N ASP A 40 8.97 -5.47 -11.68
CA ASP A 40 10.32 -5.94 -11.99
C ASP A 40 10.78 -7.00 -10.98
N ASP A 41 11.73 -7.85 -11.39
CA ASP A 41 12.38 -8.84 -10.52
C ASP A 41 13.22 -8.14 -9.43
N GLY A 42 13.01 -8.48 -8.17
CA GLY A 42 13.74 -7.86 -7.04
C GLY A 42 12.94 -7.78 -5.74
N THR A 43 13.37 -6.90 -4.82
CA THR A 43 12.76 -6.73 -3.49
C THR A 43 11.31 -6.27 -3.55
N GLN A 44 10.96 -5.48 -4.57
CA GLN A 44 9.61 -5.03 -4.86
C GLN A 44 8.62 -6.18 -5.06
N ALA A 45 9.05 -7.30 -5.65
CA ALA A 45 8.21 -8.47 -5.82
C ALA A 45 7.82 -9.12 -4.48
N GLU A 46 8.74 -9.20 -3.52
CA GLU A 46 8.46 -9.76 -2.20
C GLU A 46 7.56 -8.86 -1.36
N GLU A 47 7.72 -7.53 -1.46
CA GLU A 47 6.80 -6.57 -0.83
C GLU A 47 5.37 -6.71 -1.37
N ALA A 48 5.23 -6.85 -2.70
CA ALA A 48 3.93 -7.04 -3.33
C ALA A 48 3.29 -8.40 -2.96
N ILE A 49 4.08 -9.48 -2.89
CA ILE A 49 3.60 -10.80 -2.41
C ILE A 49 3.14 -10.70 -0.95
N THR A 50 3.88 -9.98 -0.10
CA THR A 50 3.50 -9.80 1.30
C THR A 50 2.16 -9.10 1.42
N ALA A 51 1.96 -8.01 0.68
CA ALA A 51 0.69 -7.29 0.65
C ALA A 51 -0.46 -8.15 0.09
N ALA A 52 -0.20 -8.95 -0.95
CA ALA A 52 -1.19 -9.86 -1.53
C ALA A 52 -1.57 -11.01 -0.59
N ASN A 53 -0.60 -11.58 0.14
CA ASN A 53 -0.84 -12.62 1.14
C ASN A 53 -1.70 -12.12 2.31
N GLU A 54 -1.50 -10.87 2.75
CA GLU A 54 -2.38 -10.25 3.74
C GLU A 54 -3.78 -10.02 3.17
N ALA A 55 -3.88 -9.51 1.94
CA ALA A 55 -5.15 -9.27 1.28
C ALA A 55 -5.95 -10.55 1.06
N SER A 56 -5.27 -11.67 0.82
CA SER A 56 -5.92 -12.93 0.57
C SER A 56 -6.59 -13.55 1.80
N ARG A 57 -6.31 -13.05 3.00
CA ARG A 57 -7.01 -13.49 4.23
C ARG A 57 -8.46 -13.06 4.22
N GLU A 58 -8.75 -11.91 3.61
CA GLU A 58 -10.11 -11.40 3.42
C GLU A 58 -10.68 -11.81 2.06
N HIS A 59 -9.82 -11.92 1.05
CA HIS A 59 -10.20 -12.27 -0.33
C HIS A 59 -9.43 -13.51 -0.82
N PRO A 60 -9.86 -14.73 -0.46
CA PRO A 60 -9.19 -15.95 -0.90
C PRO A 60 -9.00 -15.98 -2.43
N CYS A 61 -7.75 -15.95 -2.89
CA CYS A 61 -7.45 -15.79 -4.31
C CYS A 61 -6.28 -16.67 -4.77
N ARG A 62 -6.11 -16.79 -6.08
CA ARG A 62 -4.85 -17.25 -6.67
C ARG A 62 -3.99 -16.03 -6.94
N VAL A 63 -2.79 -15.96 -6.35
CA VAL A 63 -1.84 -14.89 -6.63
C VAL A 63 -0.89 -15.36 -7.72
N VAL A 64 -0.82 -14.63 -8.83
CA VAL A 64 0.15 -14.87 -9.90
C VAL A 64 1.02 -13.62 -10.04
N LEU A 65 2.27 -13.69 -9.57
CA LEU A 65 3.24 -12.62 -9.74
C LEU A 65 4.04 -12.84 -11.03
N ILE A 66 4.12 -11.82 -11.87
CA ILE A 66 4.87 -11.77 -13.11
C ILE A 66 6.01 -10.76 -12.89
N ALA A 67 7.20 -11.29 -12.61
CA ALA A 67 8.42 -10.53 -12.44
C ALA A 67 9.14 -10.40 -13.78
N LYS A 68 9.29 -9.16 -14.26
CA LYS A 68 10.06 -8.84 -15.46
C LYS A 68 11.54 -8.85 -15.12
N GLY A 69 12.25 -9.87 -15.61
CA GLY A 69 13.68 -10.01 -15.45
C GLY A 69 14.48 -9.21 -16.49
N ALA A 70 15.78 -9.47 -16.57
CA ALA A 70 16.67 -8.80 -17.51
C ALA A 70 16.29 -9.10 -18.98
N ARG A 71 15.82 -8.06 -19.69
CA ARG A 71 15.37 -8.18 -21.10
C ARG A 71 16.47 -8.56 -22.10
N ARG A 72 17.75 -8.34 -21.75
CA ARG A 72 18.91 -8.69 -22.60
C ARG A 72 19.45 -10.10 -22.36
N ALA A 73 18.87 -10.85 -21.43
CA ALA A 73 19.25 -12.23 -21.18
C ALA A 73 18.69 -13.17 -22.25
N ALA A 74 19.06 -14.45 -22.19
CA ALA A 74 18.41 -15.49 -23.00
C ALA A 74 16.94 -15.67 -22.59
N ALA A 75 16.10 -16.11 -23.52
CA ALA A 75 14.71 -16.46 -23.25
C ALA A 75 14.68 -17.58 -22.18
N ARG A 76 14.13 -17.27 -21.01
CA ARG A 76 13.99 -18.21 -19.90
C ARG A 76 12.80 -17.84 -19.03
N LEU A 77 12.07 -18.84 -18.59
CA LEU A 77 11.06 -18.73 -17.56
C LEU A 77 11.54 -19.52 -16.34
N ASP A 78 11.66 -18.86 -15.20
CA ASP A 78 11.79 -19.54 -13.91
C ASP A 78 10.47 -19.37 -13.16
N ALA A 79 10.03 -20.39 -12.42
CA ALA A 79 8.84 -20.28 -11.60
C ALA A 79 9.11 -20.70 -10.15
N GLN A 80 8.31 -20.18 -9.25
CA GLN A 80 8.26 -20.59 -7.86
C GLN A 80 6.81 -20.72 -7.44
N ILE A 81 6.45 -21.86 -6.83
CA ILE A 81 5.13 -22.10 -6.27
C ILE A 81 5.25 -22.08 -4.74
N ARG A 82 4.48 -21.22 -4.08
CA ARG A 82 4.35 -21.19 -2.63
C ARG A 82 2.96 -21.67 -2.23
N ILE A 83 2.90 -22.56 -1.24
CA ILE A 83 1.65 -23.12 -0.69
C ILE A 83 1.76 -23.17 0.84
N GLY A 84 0.64 -22.98 1.53
CA GLY A 84 0.56 -23.00 2.99
C GLY A 84 1.06 -21.70 3.60
N GLY A 85 1.79 -21.77 4.72
CA GLY A 85 2.22 -20.59 5.47
C GLY A 85 2.89 -19.48 4.63
N ASP A 86 3.64 -19.85 3.58
CA ASP A 86 4.35 -18.92 2.70
C ASP A 86 3.47 -18.25 1.62
N ALA A 87 2.21 -18.68 1.50
CA ALA A 87 1.21 -18.17 0.56
C ALA A 87 -0.05 -17.64 1.26
N GLY A 88 -0.04 -17.57 2.59
CA GLY A 88 -1.20 -17.16 3.38
C GLY A 88 -2.40 -18.08 3.14
N ALA A 89 -3.54 -17.48 2.83
CA ALA A 89 -4.77 -18.19 2.46
C ALA A 89 -4.86 -18.49 0.94
N SER A 90 -3.77 -18.25 0.19
CA SER A 90 -3.68 -18.42 -1.26
C SER A 90 -2.73 -19.54 -1.66
N GLU A 91 -2.67 -19.79 -2.98
CA GLU A 91 -1.44 -20.27 -3.62
C GLU A 91 -0.79 -19.09 -4.35
N VAL A 92 0.52 -18.96 -4.20
CA VAL A 92 1.30 -17.91 -4.88
C VAL A 92 2.15 -18.57 -5.95
N ILE A 93 1.95 -18.17 -7.20
CA ILE A 93 2.79 -18.56 -8.33
C ILE A 93 3.59 -17.34 -8.76
N MET A 94 4.91 -17.39 -8.61
CA MET A 94 5.80 -16.36 -9.10
C MET A 94 6.48 -16.84 -10.37
N LEU A 95 6.30 -16.09 -11.45
CA LEU A 95 6.94 -16.29 -12.74
C LEU A 95 8.00 -15.21 -12.93
N ARG A 96 9.25 -15.60 -13.19
CA ARG A 96 10.35 -14.69 -13.57
C ARG A 96 10.66 -14.88 -15.04
N LEU A 97 10.43 -13.82 -15.82
CA LEU A 97 10.50 -13.86 -17.28
C LEU A 97 11.73 -13.11 -17.75
N TYR A 98 12.63 -13.79 -18.47
CA TYR A 98 13.91 -13.23 -18.92
C TYR A 98 13.99 -13.14 -20.44
N GLY A 99 14.83 -12.23 -20.92
CA GLY A 99 15.05 -12.07 -22.36
C GLY A 99 13.78 -11.63 -23.09
N PRO A 100 13.52 -12.16 -24.29
CA PRO A 100 12.29 -11.91 -25.04
C PRO A 100 11.00 -12.27 -24.29
N LEU A 101 11.04 -13.21 -23.33
CA LEU A 101 9.86 -13.59 -22.55
C LEU A 101 9.42 -12.49 -21.57
N ALA A 102 10.28 -11.52 -21.25
CA ALA A 102 9.93 -10.44 -20.30
C ALA A 102 8.71 -9.62 -20.72
N ASP A 103 8.37 -9.60 -22.01
CA ASP A 103 7.21 -8.92 -22.57
C ASP A 103 6.02 -9.88 -22.86
N GLU A 104 6.15 -11.18 -22.58
CA GLU A 104 5.14 -12.23 -22.84
C GLU A 104 4.30 -12.61 -21.61
N GLY A 105 4.14 -11.68 -20.66
CA GLY A 105 3.46 -11.93 -19.38
C GLY A 105 2.01 -12.43 -19.52
N ALA A 106 1.24 -11.91 -20.48
CA ALA A 106 -0.14 -12.33 -20.70
C ALA A 106 -0.23 -13.79 -21.18
N SER A 107 0.62 -14.18 -22.14
CA SER A 107 0.74 -15.56 -22.64
C SER A 107 1.06 -16.53 -21.51
N CYS A 108 1.89 -16.10 -20.55
CA CYS A 108 2.21 -16.90 -19.38
C CYS A 108 1.11 -16.96 -18.31
N LEU A 109 0.28 -15.92 -18.22
CA LEU A 109 -0.80 -15.82 -17.23
C LEU A 109 -2.02 -16.68 -17.60
N VAL A 110 -2.41 -16.70 -18.88
CA VAL A 110 -3.64 -17.35 -19.35
C VAL A 110 -3.81 -18.80 -18.86
N PRO A 111 -2.79 -19.68 -18.93
CA PRO A 111 -2.93 -21.07 -18.45
C PRO A 111 -3.11 -21.21 -16.94
N LEU A 112 -2.83 -20.14 -16.18
CA LEU A 112 -2.91 -20.09 -14.72
C LEU A 112 -4.16 -19.37 -14.23
N LEU A 113 -5.01 -18.85 -15.12
CA LEU A 113 -6.28 -18.25 -14.75
C LEU A 113 -7.24 -19.31 -14.19
N LEU A 114 -8.13 -18.86 -13.31
CA LEU A 114 -9.26 -19.66 -12.86
C LEU A 114 -10.42 -19.42 -13.83
N PRO A 115 -11.07 -20.47 -14.37
CA PRO A 115 -12.05 -20.33 -15.46
C PRO A 115 -13.25 -19.46 -15.10
N ASP A 116 -13.72 -19.51 -13.84
CA ASP A 116 -14.94 -18.84 -13.40
C ASP A 116 -14.70 -17.71 -12.39
N ALA A 117 -13.44 -17.27 -12.21
CA ALA A 117 -13.10 -16.23 -11.25
C ALA A 117 -12.61 -14.96 -11.95
N PRO A 118 -13.04 -13.76 -11.51
CA PRO A 118 -12.57 -12.51 -12.06
C PRO A 118 -11.05 -12.37 -11.92
N VAL A 119 -10.45 -11.68 -12.88
CA VAL A 119 -9.02 -11.37 -12.90
C VAL A 119 -8.83 -9.92 -12.47
N VAL A 120 -7.95 -9.71 -11.50
CA VAL A 120 -7.51 -8.37 -11.06
C VAL A 120 -6.05 -8.22 -11.44
N ALA A 121 -5.74 -7.22 -12.28
CA ALA A 121 -4.36 -6.86 -12.59
C ALA A 121 -3.91 -5.73 -11.66
N TRP A 122 -2.72 -5.85 -11.09
CA TRP A 122 -2.16 -4.87 -10.16
C TRP A 122 -0.71 -4.53 -10.50
N TRP A 123 -0.47 -3.25 -10.77
CA TRP A 123 0.85 -2.64 -10.92
C TRP A 123 1.18 -1.80 -9.67
N PRO A 124 1.90 -2.36 -8.68
CA PRO A 124 2.24 -1.65 -7.45
C PRO A 124 3.22 -0.49 -7.63
N TYR A 125 3.99 -0.50 -8.73
CA TYR A 125 5.05 0.46 -9.01
C TYR A 125 4.91 1.00 -10.45
N GLU A 126 5.76 0.54 -11.38
CA GLU A 126 5.69 0.95 -12.78
C GLU A 126 4.44 0.39 -13.46
N THR A 127 3.63 1.30 -14.00
CA THR A 127 2.36 0.96 -14.63
C THR A 127 2.43 1.18 -16.14
N PRO A 128 1.81 0.34 -16.98
CA PRO A 128 1.70 0.58 -18.42
C PRO A 128 1.09 1.95 -18.74
N LYS A 129 1.38 2.45 -19.94
CA LYS A 129 0.85 3.75 -20.41
C LYS A 129 -0.67 3.75 -20.38
N VAL A 130 -1.31 2.73 -20.94
CA VAL A 130 -2.77 2.57 -20.91
C VAL A 130 -3.07 1.21 -20.30
N PRO A 131 -3.47 1.12 -19.02
CA PRO A 131 -3.69 -0.15 -18.34
C PRO A 131 -4.72 -1.02 -19.05
N ALA A 132 -5.78 -0.44 -19.58
CA ALA A 132 -6.81 -1.17 -20.31
C ALA A 132 -6.34 -1.77 -21.65
N GLU A 133 -5.26 -1.24 -22.25
CA GLU A 133 -4.70 -1.75 -23.51
C GLU A 133 -3.53 -2.73 -23.29
N ASP A 134 -2.96 -2.77 -22.08
CA ASP A 134 -1.91 -3.72 -21.72
C ASP A 134 -2.42 -5.16 -21.91
N PRO A 135 -1.62 -6.08 -22.49
CA PRO A 135 -2.05 -7.46 -22.73
C PRO A 135 -2.60 -8.17 -21.47
N ILE A 136 -2.05 -7.91 -20.28
CA ILE A 136 -2.57 -8.44 -19.02
C ILE A 136 -3.80 -7.65 -18.57
N GLY A 137 -3.79 -6.33 -18.76
CA GLY A 137 -4.93 -5.47 -18.44
C GLY A 137 -6.20 -5.82 -19.23
N ARG A 138 -6.07 -6.23 -20.49
CA ARG A 138 -7.20 -6.70 -21.32
C ARG A 138 -7.85 -7.99 -20.80
N LEU A 139 -7.11 -8.79 -20.02
CA LEU A 139 -7.64 -9.98 -19.35
C LEU A 139 -8.34 -9.63 -18.02
N ALA A 140 -8.08 -8.44 -17.48
CA ALA A 140 -8.49 -8.05 -16.15
C ALA A 140 -9.84 -7.32 -16.13
N HIS A 141 -10.68 -7.70 -15.17
CA HIS A 141 -11.94 -7.03 -14.85
C HIS A 141 -11.66 -5.73 -14.08
N ARG A 142 -10.67 -5.77 -13.18
CA ARG A 142 -10.22 -4.64 -12.37
C ARG A 142 -8.72 -4.42 -12.58
N ARG A 143 -8.31 -3.17 -12.78
CA ARG A 143 -6.91 -2.76 -13.01
C ARG A 143 -6.50 -1.74 -11.97
N ILE A 144 -5.63 -2.17 -11.06
CA ILE A 144 -5.17 -1.40 -9.90
C ILE A 144 -3.79 -0.84 -10.21
N THR A 145 -3.62 0.45 -10.00
CA THR A 145 -2.37 1.19 -10.22
C THR A 145 -1.98 1.97 -8.97
N ASP A 146 -0.76 2.50 -8.89
CA ASP A 146 -0.35 3.37 -7.78
C ASP A 146 0.52 4.53 -8.24
N ALA A 147 -0.09 5.65 -8.61
CA ALA A 147 0.60 6.86 -9.02
C ALA A 147 1.58 7.37 -7.96
N LYS A 148 1.39 7.05 -6.66
CA LYS A 148 2.34 7.46 -5.61
C LYS A 148 3.70 6.79 -5.78
N SER A 149 3.74 5.57 -6.30
CA SER A 149 4.95 4.75 -6.45
C SER A 149 5.69 5.01 -7.77
N GLU A 150 5.08 5.77 -8.67
CA GLU A 150 5.67 6.19 -9.95
C GLU A 150 6.76 7.25 -9.75
N ARG A 151 7.71 7.32 -10.70
CA ARG A 151 8.83 8.27 -10.66
C ARG A 151 8.40 9.73 -10.62
N ASN A 152 7.28 10.04 -11.27
CA ASN A 152 6.65 11.37 -11.21
C ASN A 152 5.16 11.23 -10.88
N PRO A 153 4.79 11.25 -9.59
CA PRO A 153 3.42 10.95 -9.17
C PRO A 153 2.36 11.90 -9.72
N VAL A 154 2.71 13.18 -9.88
CA VAL A 154 1.78 14.20 -10.41
C VAL A 154 1.48 13.91 -11.88
N LYS A 155 2.51 13.71 -12.71
CA LYS A 155 2.33 13.37 -14.11
C LYS A 155 1.66 12.01 -14.29
N ALA A 156 1.97 11.05 -13.43
CA ALA A 156 1.31 9.75 -13.45
C ALA A 156 -0.20 9.91 -13.26
N LEU A 157 -0.64 10.66 -12.24
CA LEU A 157 -2.05 10.93 -12.01
C LEU A 157 -2.74 11.67 -13.17
N GLU A 158 -2.10 12.72 -13.70
CA GLU A 158 -2.61 13.46 -14.88
C GLU A 158 -2.79 12.51 -16.08
N HIS A 159 -1.83 11.63 -16.31
CA HIS A 159 -1.89 10.63 -17.36
C HIS A 159 -3.00 9.60 -17.11
N ARG A 160 -3.17 9.10 -15.86
CA ARG A 160 -4.27 8.18 -15.51
C ARG A 160 -5.63 8.81 -15.78
N ALA A 161 -5.80 10.11 -15.52
CA ALA A 161 -7.02 10.83 -15.83
C ALA A 161 -7.31 10.88 -17.34
N ALA A 162 -6.26 11.06 -18.16
CA ALA A 162 -6.40 11.17 -19.60
C ALA A 162 -6.73 9.84 -20.31
N VAL A 163 -6.34 8.70 -19.73
CA VAL A 163 -6.49 7.36 -20.34
C VAL A 163 -7.44 6.46 -19.56
N TYR A 164 -8.23 7.02 -18.66
CA TYR A 164 -9.13 6.28 -17.79
C TYR A 164 -10.10 5.38 -18.60
N ALA A 165 -10.24 4.14 -18.17
CA ALA A 165 -11.27 3.22 -18.63
C ALA A 165 -11.99 2.57 -17.44
N ASP A 166 -13.25 2.17 -17.64
CA ASP A 166 -14.05 1.49 -16.63
C ASP A 166 -13.35 0.24 -16.10
N GLY A 167 -13.23 0.16 -14.77
CA GLY A 167 -12.45 -0.88 -14.08
C GLY A 167 -11.02 -0.46 -13.70
N ASP A 168 -10.55 0.73 -14.12
CA ASP A 168 -9.30 1.31 -13.62
C ASP A 168 -9.50 1.96 -12.25
N THR A 169 -8.50 1.80 -11.39
CA THR A 169 -8.40 2.47 -10.08
C THR A 169 -6.95 2.75 -9.73
N ASP A 170 -6.75 3.68 -8.81
CA ASP A 170 -5.43 4.04 -8.30
C ASP A 170 -5.42 4.03 -6.77
N LEU A 171 -4.45 3.37 -6.16
CA LEU A 171 -4.37 3.26 -4.70
C LEU A 171 -4.22 4.63 -4.01
N ALA A 172 -3.80 5.69 -4.70
CA ALA A 172 -3.82 7.05 -4.17
C ALA A 172 -5.25 7.56 -3.88
N TRP A 173 -6.25 7.07 -4.60
CA TRP A 173 -7.68 7.31 -4.34
C TRP A 173 -8.16 6.53 -3.11
N THR A 174 -7.84 5.24 -3.02
CA THR A 174 -8.19 4.37 -1.89
C THR A 174 -7.61 4.88 -0.56
N ARG A 175 -6.42 5.51 -0.60
CA ARG A 175 -5.82 6.16 0.58
C ARG A 175 -6.67 7.30 1.16
N LEU A 176 -7.64 7.81 0.40
CA LEU A 176 -8.52 8.89 0.82
C LEU A 176 -9.78 8.42 1.53
N THR A 177 -10.09 7.12 1.55
CA THR A 177 -11.37 6.62 2.08
C THR A 177 -11.68 7.14 3.48
N SER A 178 -10.72 7.09 4.41
CA SER A 178 -10.92 7.63 5.76
C SER A 178 -11.03 9.16 5.80
N TRP A 179 -10.32 9.89 4.93
CA TRP A 179 -10.46 11.34 4.81
C TRP A 179 -11.85 11.72 4.29
N ARG A 180 -12.29 11.07 3.21
CA ARG A 180 -13.61 11.28 2.58
C ARG A 180 -14.73 10.97 3.57
N ALA A 181 -14.65 9.84 4.28
CA ALA A 181 -15.63 9.46 5.29
C ALA A 181 -15.75 10.51 6.41
N LEU A 182 -14.63 10.93 7.01
CA LEU A 182 -14.66 11.92 8.09
C LEU A 182 -15.20 13.28 7.64
N LEU A 183 -14.88 13.72 6.43
CA LEU A 183 -15.38 14.98 5.88
C LEU A 183 -16.88 14.89 5.58
N ALA A 184 -17.35 13.79 4.97
CA ALA A 184 -18.77 13.56 4.73
C ALA A 184 -19.55 13.54 6.06
N THR A 185 -19.09 12.77 7.05
CA THR A 185 -19.72 12.71 8.38
C THR A 185 -19.75 14.06 9.09
N ALA A 186 -18.77 14.93 8.90
CA ALA A 186 -18.80 16.28 9.46
C ALA A 186 -19.88 17.16 8.81
N LEU A 187 -20.20 16.93 7.52
CA LEU A 187 -21.25 17.65 6.82
C LEU A 187 -22.66 17.12 7.13
N ASP A 188 -22.78 15.86 7.55
CA ASP A 188 -24.03 15.23 8.01
C ASP A 188 -24.54 15.74 9.37
N LEU A 189 -23.78 16.60 10.03
CA LEU A 189 -24.19 17.23 11.29
C LEU A 189 -24.80 18.62 11.05
N PRO A 190 -25.77 19.04 11.89
CA PRO A 190 -26.29 20.41 11.88
C PRO A 190 -25.13 21.44 11.95
N PRO A 191 -25.25 22.60 11.28
CA PRO A 191 -26.48 23.19 10.73
C PRO A 191 -26.84 22.80 9.28
N HIS A 192 -26.17 21.82 8.65
CA HIS A 192 -26.38 21.44 7.24
C HIS A 192 -26.24 22.60 6.24
N GLU A 193 -25.47 23.63 6.61
CA GLU A 193 -25.17 24.75 5.73
C GLU A 193 -24.33 24.31 4.53
N MET A 194 -24.57 24.98 3.40
CA MET A 194 -23.76 24.83 2.20
C MET A 194 -22.31 25.21 2.50
N VAL A 195 -21.38 24.44 1.96
CA VAL A 195 -19.95 24.82 1.94
C VAL A 195 -19.79 25.92 0.88
N GLU A 196 -19.00 26.95 1.18
CA GLU A 196 -18.74 28.07 0.28
C GLU A 196 -17.42 27.91 -0.48
N SER A 197 -16.42 27.31 0.17
CA SER A 197 -15.12 27.00 -0.42
C SER A 197 -14.38 25.94 0.41
N ALA A 198 -13.34 25.34 -0.15
CA ALA A 198 -12.46 24.45 0.59
C ALA A 198 -10.98 24.73 0.35
N ILE A 199 -10.16 24.40 1.34
CA ILE A 199 -8.69 24.45 1.26
C ILE A 199 -8.15 23.07 1.59
N VAL A 200 -7.34 22.51 0.70
CA VAL A 200 -6.63 21.25 0.95
C VAL A 200 -5.13 21.54 1.05
N THR A 201 -4.56 21.26 2.23
CA THR A 201 -3.14 21.45 2.50
C THR A 201 -2.42 20.12 2.50
N GLY A 202 -1.36 19.99 1.70
CA GLY A 202 -0.54 18.79 1.64
C GLY A 202 0.69 18.95 0.79
N ARG A 203 1.47 17.88 0.64
CA ARG A 203 2.64 17.88 -0.24
C ARG A 203 2.26 18.13 -1.70
N ALA A 204 3.10 18.89 -2.39
CA ALA A 204 2.89 19.26 -3.79
C ALA A 204 2.93 18.07 -4.75
N ASP A 205 3.71 17.04 -4.43
CA ASP A 205 3.93 15.83 -5.21
C ASP A 205 2.98 14.68 -4.83
N SER A 206 1.97 14.92 -3.99
CA SER A 206 1.06 13.87 -3.52
C SER A 206 -0.18 13.75 -4.41
N PRO A 207 -0.37 12.62 -5.13
CA PRO A 207 -1.57 12.38 -5.93
C PRO A 207 -2.84 12.40 -5.09
N SER A 208 -2.80 11.82 -3.88
CA SER A 208 -3.89 11.83 -2.91
C SER A 208 -4.34 13.25 -2.54
N THR A 209 -3.41 14.20 -2.37
CA THR A 209 -3.78 15.61 -2.11
C THR A 209 -4.51 16.23 -3.30
N THR A 210 -4.06 15.95 -4.53
CA THR A 210 -4.74 16.42 -5.75
C THR A 210 -6.14 15.82 -5.88
N LEU A 211 -6.25 14.50 -5.70
CA LEU A 211 -7.51 13.76 -5.79
C LEU A 211 -8.51 14.21 -4.73
N LEU A 212 -8.07 14.49 -3.50
CA LEU A 212 -8.97 14.97 -2.44
C LEU A 212 -9.54 16.35 -2.77
N ALA A 213 -8.70 17.24 -3.32
CA ALA A 213 -9.15 18.57 -3.75
C ALA A 213 -10.15 18.48 -4.92
N ALA A 214 -9.85 17.63 -5.92
CA ALA A 214 -10.73 17.41 -7.07
C ALA A 214 -12.07 16.78 -6.67
N TRP A 215 -12.04 15.82 -5.73
CA TRP A 215 -13.25 15.21 -5.19
C TRP A 215 -14.12 16.24 -4.47
N LEU A 216 -13.54 17.08 -3.60
CA LEU A 216 -14.29 18.14 -2.93
C LEU A 216 -14.88 19.14 -3.93
N ALA A 217 -14.10 19.55 -4.94
CA ALA A 217 -14.58 20.45 -5.98
C ALA A 217 -15.75 19.85 -6.77
N SER A 218 -15.67 18.57 -7.12
CA SER A 218 -16.72 17.86 -7.84
C SER A 218 -17.96 17.61 -7.00
N ALA A 219 -17.78 17.12 -5.76
CA ALA A 219 -18.87 16.69 -4.90
C ALA A 219 -19.65 17.87 -4.30
N LEU A 220 -18.97 19.00 -4.03
CA LEU A 220 -19.60 20.18 -3.42
C LEU A 220 -19.95 21.27 -4.44
N GLY A 221 -19.32 21.27 -5.63
CA GLY A 221 -19.52 22.33 -6.63
C GLY A 221 -18.96 23.69 -6.22
N VAL A 222 -17.93 23.70 -5.36
CA VAL A 222 -17.33 24.92 -4.77
C VAL A 222 -15.89 25.10 -5.23
N PRO A 223 -15.33 26.33 -5.19
CA PRO A 223 -13.90 26.53 -5.40
C PRO A 223 -13.08 25.81 -4.33
N VAL A 224 -12.04 25.10 -4.76
CA VAL A 224 -11.11 24.40 -3.89
C VAL A 224 -9.69 24.84 -4.18
N THR A 225 -9.04 25.46 -3.19
CA THR A 225 -7.65 25.91 -3.29
C THR A 225 -6.72 24.87 -2.70
N ARG A 226 -5.64 24.54 -3.42
CA ARG A 226 -4.58 23.68 -2.90
C ARG A 226 -3.42 24.49 -2.32
N VAL A 227 -3.08 24.22 -1.07
CA VAL A 227 -1.95 24.85 -0.38
C VAL A 227 -0.80 23.84 -0.22
N ARG A 228 0.40 24.28 -0.60
CA ARG A 228 1.61 23.46 -0.45
C ARG A 228 2.08 23.47 1.00
N SER A 229 2.17 22.30 1.61
CA SER A 229 2.88 22.13 2.88
C SER A 229 4.35 21.82 2.62
N GLN A 230 5.25 22.55 3.30
CA GLN A 230 6.68 22.19 3.37
C GLN A 230 6.91 21.07 4.40
N ASP A 231 6.03 21.00 5.40
CA ASP A 231 6.11 20.04 6.51
C ASP A 231 5.06 18.93 6.35
N GLY A 232 5.44 17.70 6.69
CA GLY A 232 4.54 16.53 6.65
C GLY A 232 4.64 15.68 5.38
N GLN A 233 4.09 14.46 5.45
CA GLN A 233 4.01 13.55 4.30
C GLN A 233 2.55 13.32 3.89
N GLY A 234 2.22 13.60 2.63
CA GLY A 234 0.87 13.50 2.08
C GLY A 234 -0.03 14.68 2.48
N ILE A 235 -1.30 14.39 2.78
CA ILE A 235 -2.31 15.36 3.23
C ILE A 235 -2.11 15.71 4.69
N VAL A 236 -2.10 17.01 4.98
CA VAL A 236 -1.91 17.61 6.30
C VAL A 236 -3.24 18.12 6.86
N SER A 237 -4.01 18.87 6.07
CA SER A 237 -5.30 19.37 6.54
C SER A 237 -6.29 19.64 5.42
N VAL A 238 -7.57 19.66 5.79
CA VAL A 238 -8.68 20.13 4.97
C VAL A 238 -9.46 21.14 5.79
N VAL A 239 -9.80 22.27 5.17
CA VAL A 239 -10.66 23.31 5.75
C VAL A 239 -11.85 23.50 4.82
N LEU A 240 -13.06 23.35 5.32
CA LEU A 240 -14.30 23.66 4.61
C LEU A 240 -14.88 24.94 5.21
N GLN A 241 -15.10 25.97 4.39
CA GLN A 241 -15.68 27.23 4.83
C GLN A 241 -17.20 27.18 4.76
N ARG A 242 -17.88 27.51 5.86
CA ARG A 242 -19.32 27.75 5.94
C ARG A 242 -19.59 29.13 6.53
N ARG A 243 -20.84 29.59 6.41
CA ARG A 243 -21.30 30.87 6.99
C ARG A 243 -21.16 30.89 8.52
N SER A 244 -21.49 29.78 9.19
CA SER A 244 -21.35 29.62 10.65
C SER A 244 -19.91 29.45 11.14
N GLY A 245 -18.95 29.27 10.23
CA GLY A 245 -17.53 29.10 10.53
C GLY A 245 -16.92 27.90 9.82
N GLN A 246 -15.62 27.69 10.03
CA GLN A 246 -14.87 26.65 9.32
C GLN A 246 -14.99 25.28 9.98
N ILE A 247 -15.11 24.22 9.17
CA ILE A 247 -14.83 22.84 9.57
C ILE A 247 -13.38 22.54 9.22
N LYS A 248 -12.57 22.17 10.20
CA LYS A 248 -11.14 21.87 10.00
C LYS A 248 -10.85 20.43 10.40
N LEU A 249 -10.26 19.66 9.49
CA LEU A 249 -9.69 18.34 9.77
C LEU A 249 -8.18 18.41 9.57
N GLU A 250 -7.40 18.25 10.64
CA GLU A 250 -5.94 18.44 10.62
C GLU A 250 -5.23 17.23 11.20
N ARG A 251 -4.29 16.66 10.42
CA ARG A 251 -3.45 15.51 10.78
C ARG A 251 -1.97 15.85 10.61
N PRO A 252 -1.33 16.48 11.61
CA PRO A 252 0.06 16.91 11.50
C PRO A 252 1.05 15.74 11.69
N ASP A 253 0.71 14.77 12.54
CA ASP A 253 1.60 13.66 12.93
C ASP A 253 1.48 12.41 12.04
N GLY A 254 0.51 12.39 11.12
CA GLY A 254 0.24 11.25 10.23
C GLY A 254 -0.53 10.09 10.89
N GLN A 255 -0.93 10.23 12.16
CA GLN A 255 -1.57 9.17 12.93
C GLN A 255 -2.97 9.58 13.42
N PHE A 256 -3.08 10.75 14.04
CA PHE A 256 -4.31 11.26 14.62
C PHE A 256 -4.68 12.58 13.96
N ALA A 257 -5.97 12.74 13.67
CA ALA A 257 -6.50 14.00 13.20
C ALA A 257 -7.33 14.69 14.30
N THR A 258 -7.32 16.00 14.30
CA THR A 258 -8.25 16.82 15.08
C THR A 258 -9.31 17.35 14.13
N LEU A 259 -10.58 17.06 14.43
CA LEU A 259 -11.74 17.62 13.78
C LEU A 259 -12.30 18.76 14.65
N THR A 260 -12.23 19.99 14.14
CA THR A 260 -12.77 21.20 14.75
C THR A 260 -13.99 21.66 13.97
N GLN A 261 -15.08 21.93 14.67
CA GLN A 261 -16.34 22.41 14.09
C GLN A 261 -16.91 23.55 14.95
N PRO A 262 -17.55 24.57 14.36
CA PRO A 262 -18.16 25.65 15.12
C PRO A 262 -19.21 25.13 16.11
N GLY A 263 -19.16 25.61 17.36
CA GLY A 263 -20.12 25.23 18.39
C GLY A 263 -19.99 23.81 18.94
N GLN A 264 -18.95 23.05 18.55
CA GLN A 264 -18.69 21.70 19.04
C GLN A 264 -17.28 21.60 19.65
N PRO A 265 -17.08 20.72 20.64
CA PRO A 265 -15.73 20.44 21.15
C PRO A 265 -14.87 19.77 20.06
N ASP A 266 -13.57 20.05 20.08
CA ASP A 266 -12.61 19.39 19.22
C ASP A 266 -12.64 17.88 19.44
N ARG A 267 -12.71 17.13 18.34
CA ARG A 267 -12.71 15.66 18.37
C ARG A 267 -11.40 15.15 17.81
N ARG A 268 -10.70 14.33 18.61
CA ARG A 268 -9.53 13.60 18.12
C ARG A 268 -9.99 12.29 17.51
N VAL A 269 -9.67 12.06 16.25
CA VAL A 269 -10.04 10.87 15.49
C VAL A 269 -8.81 10.17 14.97
N THR A 270 -8.91 8.86 14.87
CA THR A 270 -7.85 8.03 14.30
C THR A 270 -7.84 8.20 12.78
N LEU A 271 -6.71 8.66 12.22
CA LEU A 271 -6.57 8.88 10.79
C LEU A 271 -5.18 8.46 10.31
N HIS A 272 -4.83 7.20 10.55
CA HIS A 272 -3.54 6.65 10.13
C HIS A 272 -3.33 6.77 8.62
N ARG A 273 -2.06 6.87 8.21
CA ARG A 273 -1.72 6.62 6.81
C ARG A 273 -1.97 5.16 6.49
N ARG A 274 -2.64 4.93 5.35
CA ARG A 274 -2.95 3.60 4.89
C ARG A 274 -1.77 3.00 4.12
N PRO A 275 -1.17 1.89 4.59
CA PRO A 275 -0.19 1.14 3.82
C PRO A 275 -0.82 0.53 2.58
N MET A 276 0.04 0.09 1.64
CA MET A 276 -0.37 -0.51 0.37
C MET A 276 -1.33 -1.70 0.58
N ARG A 277 -1.02 -2.59 1.53
CA ARG A 277 -1.87 -3.75 1.87
C ARG A 277 -3.32 -3.37 2.21
N ASP A 278 -3.52 -2.32 3.00
CA ASP A 278 -4.86 -1.92 3.48
C ASP A 278 -5.67 -1.34 2.32
N CYS A 279 -4.99 -0.71 1.36
CA CYS A 279 -5.61 -0.18 0.15
C CYS A 279 -5.94 -1.32 -0.81
N LEU A 280 -5.03 -2.28 -0.99
CA LEU A 280 -5.28 -3.46 -1.82
C LEU A 280 -6.46 -4.28 -1.29
N ILE A 281 -6.52 -4.54 0.02
CA ILE A 281 -7.66 -5.20 0.67
C ILE A 281 -8.97 -4.51 0.30
N GLU A 282 -9.03 -3.17 0.40
CA GLU A 282 -10.25 -2.43 0.08
C GLU A 282 -10.63 -2.53 -1.40
N GLU A 283 -9.67 -2.40 -2.32
CA GLU A 283 -9.94 -2.50 -3.77
C GLU A 283 -10.42 -3.89 -4.19
N LEU A 284 -10.10 -4.95 -3.44
CA LEU A 284 -10.57 -6.31 -3.73
C LEU A 284 -12.00 -6.58 -3.22
N ARG A 285 -12.61 -5.68 -2.44
CA ARG A 285 -14.01 -5.82 -1.96
C ARG A 285 -15.05 -5.56 -3.03
N ARG A 286 -14.74 -4.68 -4.00
CA ARG A 286 -15.66 -4.29 -5.08
C ARG A 286 -14.89 -4.18 -6.38
N LEU A 287 -15.28 -5.00 -7.36
CA LEU A 287 -14.59 -5.07 -8.65
C LEU A 287 -15.27 -4.21 -9.74
N ASP A 288 -16.48 -3.74 -9.50
CA ASP A 288 -17.20 -2.85 -10.43
C ASP A 288 -16.47 -1.51 -10.62
N PRO A 289 -16.75 -0.78 -11.71
CA PRO A 289 -16.25 0.57 -11.91
C PRO A 289 -16.55 1.48 -10.70
N ASP A 290 -15.57 2.32 -10.33
CA ASP A 290 -15.74 3.37 -9.33
C ASP A 290 -16.11 4.68 -10.03
N GLU A 291 -17.42 4.95 -10.12
CA GLU A 291 -17.96 6.15 -10.76
C GLU A 291 -17.51 7.44 -10.07
N ILE A 292 -17.31 7.42 -8.74
CA ILE A 292 -16.87 8.59 -7.98
C ILE A 292 -15.40 8.89 -8.26
N TYR A 293 -14.57 7.85 -8.43
CA TYR A 293 -13.20 8.02 -8.90
C TYR A 293 -13.16 8.62 -10.30
N SER A 294 -13.96 8.10 -11.25
CA SER A 294 -14.07 8.63 -12.61
C SER A 294 -14.45 10.11 -12.62
N GLN A 295 -15.52 10.48 -11.89
CA GLN A 295 -15.94 11.88 -11.73
C GLN A 295 -14.84 12.76 -11.10
N THR A 296 -14.11 12.23 -10.12
CA THR A 296 -12.99 12.93 -9.48
C THR A 296 -11.85 13.19 -10.46
N LEU A 297 -11.51 12.23 -11.32
CA LEU A 297 -10.50 12.40 -12.36
C LEU A 297 -10.89 13.51 -13.36
N GLN A 298 -12.16 13.54 -13.77
CA GLN A 298 -12.69 14.60 -14.66
C GLN A 298 -12.66 15.98 -14.00
N ALA A 299 -12.68 16.06 -12.67
CA ALA A 299 -12.62 17.30 -11.91
C ALA A 299 -11.19 17.78 -11.62
N LEU A 300 -10.14 17.03 -11.96
CA LEU A 300 -8.75 17.44 -11.73
C LEU A 300 -8.42 18.83 -12.31
N PRO A 301 -8.86 19.21 -13.52
CA PRO A 301 -8.59 20.55 -14.07
C PRO A 301 -9.26 21.69 -13.29
N LYS A 302 -10.27 21.39 -12.45
CA LYS A 302 -11.02 22.40 -11.67
C LYS A 302 -10.32 22.81 -10.38
N VAL A 303 -9.24 22.11 -9.99
CA VAL A 303 -8.50 22.44 -8.76
C VAL A 303 -7.64 23.67 -9.01
N GLU A 304 -7.96 24.78 -8.35
CA GLU A 304 -7.23 26.03 -8.51
C GLU A 304 -5.78 25.91 -8.03
N GLY A 305 -4.90 26.66 -8.71
CA GLY A 305 -3.46 26.59 -8.59
C GLY A 305 -2.90 26.79 -7.17
N HIS A 306 -1.64 26.37 -7.02
CA HIS A 306 -0.94 26.27 -5.75
C HIS A 306 -0.67 27.62 -5.11
N ALA A 307 -1.51 28.04 -4.16
CA ALA A 307 -1.16 29.15 -3.29
C ALA A 307 -0.05 28.72 -2.32
N THR A 308 1.06 29.47 -2.28
CA THR A 308 2.10 29.31 -1.25
C THR A 308 1.60 29.92 0.06
N GLY A 309 0.93 29.12 0.89
CA GLY A 309 0.49 29.54 2.21
C GLY A 309 1.54 29.26 3.28
N THR A 310 2.16 30.29 3.83
CA THR A 310 2.92 30.17 5.10
C THR A 310 1.92 30.07 6.25
N ALA A 311 1.82 28.89 6.87
CA ALA A 311 1.09 28.73 8.13
C ALA A 311 1.86 29.39 9.28
N SER A 312 1.74 30.71 9.45
CA SER A 312 2.24 31.40 10.64
C SER A 312 1.15 31.39 11.71
N GLY A 313 1.23 30.43 12.63
CA GLY A 313 0.49 30.45 13.88
C GLY A 313 0.96 31.62 14.74
N ARG A 314 0.31 32.78 14.60
CA ARG A 314 0.54 33.94 15.47
C ARG A 314 -0.15 33.69 16.81
N ARG A 315 0.62 33.12 17.75
CA ARG A 315 0.27 33.02 19.17
C ARG A 315 0.08 34.44 19.72
N ASN A 316 -1.15 34.78 20.05
CA ASN A 316 -1.53 36.06 20.62
C ASN A 316 -1.25 36.04 22.12
N THR A 317 -0.17 36.68 22.57
CA THR A 317 0.03 37.03 23.99
C THR A 317 -0.04 38.54 24.12
N GLY A 318 -1.24 39.04 24.40
CA GLY A 318 -1.46 40.39 24.92
C GLY A 318 -1.18 40.42 26.42
N GLY A 319 -0.48 41.46 26.88
CA GLY A 319 -0.21 41.68 28.29
C GLY A 319 0.84 42.76 28.50
N ARG A 320 0.45 44.00 28.23
CA ARG A 320 1.30 45.20 28.38
C ARG A 320 1.09 45.75 29.79
N THR A 321 2.13 45.72 30.64
CA THR A 321 2.18 46.56 31.85
C THR A 321 3.53 47.28 31.89
N ARG A 322 3.48 48.61 31.90
CA ARG A 322 4.63 49.52 32.03
C ARG A 322 5.06 49.56 33.49
N THR A 323 6.36 49.53 33.75
CA THR A 323 6.99 50.34 34.81
C THR A 323 8.48 50.52 34.52
N ALA A 324 9.01 51.63 35.02
CA ALA A 324 10.20 52.32 34.57
C ALA A 324 11.51 51.83 35.23
N ALA A 325 12.60 52.02 34.46
CA ALA A 325 13.93 52.51 34.82
C ALA A 325 14.66 52.03 36.09
N VAL A 326 15.94 51.68 35.96
CA VAL A 326 17.11 52.50 36.40
C VAL A 326 18.41 51.64 36.54
N LYS A 327 19.53 52.22 36.04
CA LYS A 327 20.98 52.03 36.34
C LYS A 327 21.68 50.74 35.87
N SER A 328 22.63 50.83 34.93
CA SER A 328 24.07 51.22 35.03
C SER A 328 24.94 50.04 35.47
N THR A 329 26.12 49.72 34.92
CA THR A 329 27.25 50.55 34.49
C THR A 329 28.32 49.63 33.86
N LYS A 330 29.05 50.14 32.84
CA LYS A 330 30.52 50.03 32.55
C LYS A 330 31.17 48.62 32.46
N SER A 331 32.16 48.31 31.62
CA SER A 331 33.24 49.12 31.02
C SER A 331 33.90 48.40 29.84
N ALA A 332 34.56 49.21 28.99
CA ALA A 332 35.49 48.93 27.90
C ALA A 332 36.59 47.90 28.25
N THR A 333 37.37 47.32 27.32
CA THR A 333 38.34 48.02 26.46
C THR A 333 38.89 47.12 25.34
N ALA A 334 39.34 47.78 24.28
CA ALA A 334 39.78 47.28 22.98
C ALA A 334 41.17 46.62 22.93
N GLY A 335 41.44 45.91 21.82
CA GLY A 335 42.77 45.50 21.40
C GLY A 335 42.77 44.85 20.00
N LYS A 336 43.00 45.66 18.96
CA LYS A 336 43.37 45.32 17.56
C LYS A 336 44.78 44.65 17.51
N PRO A 337 45.39 44.26 16.36
CA PRO A 337 45.03 44.52 14.94
C PRO A 337 45.23 43.33 13.93
N VAL A 338 44.77 43.57 12.68
CA VAL A 338 45.40 43.36 11.35
C VAL A 338 46.19 42.05 11.10
N GLY A 339 46.02 41.29 10.01
CA GLY A 339 45.25 41.43 8.78
C GLY A 339 45.97 40.70 7.63
N LYS A 340 45.18 40.21 6.65
CA LYS A 340 45.48 40.12 5.20
C LYS A 340 46.70 39.26 4.75
N THR A 341 46.70 38.45 3.70
CA THR A 341 45.78 38.02 2.63
C THR A 341 46.53 36.90 1.88
N THR A 342 45.81 35.99 1.18
CA THR A 342 46.21 35.29 -0.09
C THR A 342 47.45 34.36 -0.05
N THR A 343 47.59 33.24 -0.78
CA THR A 343 47.08 32.79 -2.08
C THR A 343 47.50 31.33 -2.30
N LYS A 344 46.66 30.58 -3.04
CA LYS A 344 46.95 29.61 -4.14
C LYS A 344 47.94 28.43 -4.03
N ALA A 345 47.51 27.39 -4.78
CA ALA A 345 48.25 26.31 -5.45
C ALA A 345 48.76 25.20 -4.52
N GLY A 346 48.71 23.91 -4.86
CA GLY A 346 48.69 23.22 -6.15
C GLY A 346 49.71 22.08 -6.06
N GLY A 347 49.51 20.96 -6.78
CA GLY A 347 50.42 19.81 -6.79
C GLY A 347 49.81 18.61 -6.05
N THR A 348 49.12 17.67 -6.69
CA THR A 348 49.59 16.66 -7.65
C THR A 348 50.60 15.68 -7.07
N ARG A 349 50.18 14.41 -7.12
CA ARG A 349 50.89 13.25 -7.69
C ARG A 349 51.45 12.22 -6.71
N THR A 350 51.21 10.96 -7.12
CA THR A 350 52.07 9.77 -6.99
C THR A 350 52.23 9.23 -5.55
N THR A 351 52.21 7.93 -5.26
CA THR A 351 52.35 6.69 -6.03
C THR A 351 52.23 5.54 -5.04
N THR A 352 51.87 4.34 -5.53
CA THR A 352 52.38 3.00 -5.11
C THR A 352 52.24 2.62 -3.61
N SER A 353 51.83 1.43 -3.22
CA SER A 353 52.30 0.11 -3.64
C SER A 353 51.51 -0.96 -2.85
N SER A 354 51.67 -2.20 -3.31
CA SER A 354 51.77 -3.44 -2.49
C SER A 354 50.55 -3.81 -1.61
N SER A 355 49.76 -4.79 -2.01
CA SER A 355 50.00 -6.23 -1.80
C SER A 355 50.12 -6.62 -0.32
N SER A 356 49.13 -7.35 0.20
CA SER A 356 49.31 -8.70 0.75
C SER A 356 48.04 -9.20 1.42
N ALA A 357 47.68 -10.42 1.07
CA ALA A 357 46.69 -11.25 1.74
C ALA A 357 47.03 -11.46 3.22
N SER A 358 46.00 -11.72 4.03
CA SER A 358 45.76 -13.02 4.69
C SER A 358 44.89 -12.84 5.95
N SER A 359 43.91 -13.74 6.12
CA SER A 359 43.50 -14.42 7.38
C SER A 359 43.23 -13.57 8.64
N SER A 360 42.27 -13.83 9.52
CA SER A 360 41.68 -15.08 10.00
C SER A 360 40.73 -14.69 11.15
N THR A 361 39.59 -15.38 11.21
CA THR A 361 38.92 -15.92 12.40
C THR A 361 38.35 -14.99 13.49
N ALA A 362 37.08 -15.26 13.78
CA ALA A 362 36.38 -15.19 15.07
C ALA A 362 37.28 -15.65 16.25
N SER A 363 37.02 -15.39 17.53
CA SER A 363 35.84 -15.04 18.33
C SER A 363 36.38 -14.26 19.56
N THR A 364 35.62 -13.67 20.49
CA THR A 364 34.87 -14.36 21.56
C THR A 364 34.33 -13.30 22.54
N SER A 365 33.14 -13.56 23.12
CA SER A 365 32.69 -13.30 24.52
C SER A 365 32.96 -11.96 25.21
N GLY A 366 32.04 -11.36 25.99
CA GLY A 366 30.81 -11.84 26.60
C GLY A 366 30.43 -10.93 27.78
N VAL A 367 29.62 -11.48 28.71
CA VAL A 367 29.20 -10.94 30.03
C VAL A 367 28.01 -9.96 29.97
N ALA A 368 26.95 -10.06 30.79
CA ALA A 368 26.42 -11.09 31.67
C ALA A 368 24.97 -10.71 32.05
N ARG A 369 24.35 -11.58 32.85
CA ARG A 369 22.95 -11.89 33.02
C ARG A 369 22.51 -11.61 34.46
N THR A 370 21.33 -11.04 34.67
CA THR A 370 20.45 -11.18 35.85
C THR A 370 19.01 -10.93 35.33
N GLY A 371 17.94 -11.67 35.62
CA GLY A 371 17.69 -12.81 36.49
C GLY A 371 16.42 -12.59 37.32
N ARG A 372 15.22 -12.94 36.82
CA ARG A 372 14.09 -13.39 37.69
C ARG A 372 13.05 -14.19 36.89
N ARG A 373 12.84 -15.45 37.32
CA ARG A 373 11.86 -16.43 36.81
C ARG A 373 10.54 -16.30 37.58
N ILE A 374 9.42 -16.47 36.87
CA ILE A 374 8.15 -16.98 37.41
C ILE A 374 7.83 -18.25 36.61
N ALA A 375 7.38 -19.30 37.29
CA ALA A 375 7.21 -20.66 36.77
C ALA A 375 5.76 -20.93 36.37
N GLU A 376 5.57 -21.64 35.24
CA GLU A 376 4.31 -22.28 34.84
C GLU A 376 4.39 -23.80 35.07
N PRO A 377 3.30 -24.48 35.49
CA PRO A 377 3.32 -25.92 35.72
C PRO A 377 2.98 -26.73 34.46
N LYS A 378 3.68 -27.87 34.31
CA LYS A 378 3.46 -28.91 33.28
C LYS A 378 2.25 -29.80 33.59
N PRO A 379 1.69 -30.49 32.58
CA PRO A 379 0.44 -31.25 32.70
C PRO A 379 0.65 -32.66 33.29
N SER A 380 -0.35 -33.15 34.03
CA SER A 380 -0.38 -34.50 34.58
C SER A 380 -1.12 -35.47 33.66
N ARG A 381 -0.47 -36.61 33.38
CA ARG A 381 -1.05 -37.82 32.80
C ARG A 381 -1.71 -38.63 33.94
N ARG A 382 -2.94 -39.09 33.72
CA ARG A 382 -3.52 -40.28 34.38
C ARG A 382 -4.27 -41.10 33.32
N GLY A 383 -4.02 -42.40 33.30
CA GLY A 383 -4.76 -43.38 32.51
C GLY A 383 -5.74 -44.19 33.36
N SER A 384 -6.58 -44.97 32.68
CA SER A 384 -7.30 -46.22 33.05
C SER A 384 -8.64 -46.25 32.29
N THR A 385 -8.74 -47.09 31.23
CA THR A 385 -9.39 -48.42 31.17
C THR A 385 -10.92 -48.40 31.20
N SER A 386 -11.57 -48.89 30.13
CA SER A 386 -12.59 -49.96 30.21
C SER A 386 -13.19 -50.26 28.83
N ALA A 387 -13.27 -51.55 28.53
CA ALA A 387 -13.91 -52.13 27.35
C ALA A 387 -15.45 -52.13 27.47
N ALA A 388 -16.15 -52.17 26.33
CA ALA A 388 -17.42 -52.87 26.20
C ALA A 388 -17.70 -53.21 24.72
N ARG A 389 -17.64 -54.50 24.41
CA ARG A 389 -18.28 -55.14 23.25
C ARG A 389 -19.80 -55.16 23.48
N SER A 390 -20.59 -54.93 22.44
CA SER A 390 -21.85 -55.65 22.26
C SER A 390 -22.09 -55.93 20.77
N ARG A 391 -22.40 -57.20 20.50
CA ARG A 391 -22.90 -57.74 19.23
C ARG A 391 -24.40 -57.98 19.41
N SER A 392 -25.21 -57.69 18.39
CA SER A 392 -26.43 -58.43 18.03
C SER A 392 -26.87 -57.99 16.63
N ARG A 393 -26.69 -58.82 15.59
CA ARG A 393 -27.74 -59.69 14.95
C ARG A 393 -28.98 -58.88 14.53
N ALA A 394 -29.14 -58.60 13.24
CA ALA A 394 -29.69 -59.48 12.18
C ALA A 394 -31.22 -59.37 12.06
N ALA A 395 -31.68 -58.81 10.94
CA ALA A 395 -32.95 -59.14 10.31
C ALA A 395 -32.80 -58.96 8.79
N LYS A 396 -32.85 -60.10 8.08
CA LYS A 396 -33.16 -60.22 6.66
C LYS A 396 -34.66 -59.98 6.46
N ASN A 397 -35.00 -59.41 5.31
CA ASN A 397 -36.16 -59.64 4.42
C ASN A 397 -36.22 -58.38 3.54
N GLY A 398 -36.10 -58.38 2.21
CA GLY A 398 -36.38 -59.40 1.21
C GLY A 398 -37.34 -58.74 0.21
N GLU A 399 -36.90 -58.60 -1.05
CA GLU A 399 -37.69 -58.48 -2.30
C GLU A 399 -38.71 -57.31 -2.40
N ASP A 400 -39.02 -56.68 -3.52
CA ASP A 400 -38.73 -56.87 -4.94
C ASP A 400 -39.15 -55.59 -5.70
N THR A 401 -38.97 -55.59 -7.02
CA THR A 401 -39.53 -54.70 -8.06
C THR A 401 -38.66 -53.55 -8.57
N ALA A 402 -37.86 -53.92 -9.57
CA ALA A 402 -37.62 -53.12 -10.76
C ALA A 402 -38.94 -52.72 -11.45
N GLY A 403 -38.96 -51.54 -12.05
CA GLY A 403 -40.08 -51.01 -12.83
C GLY A 403 -39.69 -49.71 -13.50
N GLU A 404 -39.01 -49.85 -14.63
CA GLU A 404 -38.63 -48.80 -15.58
C GLU A 404 -39.85 -48.36 -16.42
N GLN A 405 -39.83 -47.11 -16.88
CA GLN A 405 -40.51 -46.50 -18.04
C GLN A 405 -41.55 -45.38 -17.78
N ALA A 406 -41.33 -44.31 -18.57
CA ALA A 406 -42.07 -43.06 -18.82
C ALA A 406 -41.73 -41.86 -17.93
#